data_AF-W2L805-F1
#
_entry.id   AF-W2L805-F1
#
_cell.length_a   1.000
_cell.length_b   1.000
_cell.length_c   1.000
_cell.angle_alpha   90.00
_cell.angle_beta   90.00
_cell.angle_gamma   90.00
#
_symmetry.space_group_name_H-M   'P 1'
#
loop_
_entity.id
_entity.type
_entity.pdbx_description
1 polymer ?
#
loop_
_entity_poly.entity_id
_entity_poly.type
_entity_poly.pdbx_seq_one_letter_code
_entity_poly.pdbx_strand_id
1 'polypeptide(L)'
;MENHGIVYPPTPLELSPEDERAIEMIADRLVAEALHASEGFAAQGRVVDPSSWKRIKEKDNIVVYQNMSDLRSTCTKRERVWSEDTVVVAASPQNPTFYPSNRSLEDDMFRDGFHNIDDYDSEDERSLHHDDFTKFGAKAGAEISVLEKFRPANVPTVFSHGTFPGTVEDMAFASLADTDERSRTRFNTSKDNVVEDMRILAQIHGPTKEDPFRFLGVKWCTSMASRTVSLIVKPRDYLIIEATGMALDSNGERFAYFLNHSIELDQVPDFRDFGLMRTVFSACHIMKPCQNGEAVDAYARGYLIIGGNFSVRLSAIQFAEGLIAFPRVLEESYLKKLAWLMHDQHRWSSSSGSTSEGSSFSSNGSASLLDKVGSCPCCHGKLSARRLGGFMEKSSGCRLCRKFVCHKCTVKKMLPVEGARGRHMKKKEREFCLDCYLKAKRMPAWHVAVATLTKS
;
A
#
# COMPACT_ATOMS: atom_id res chain seq x y z
N MET A 1 -16.67 27.83 24.19
CA MET A 1 -16.11 28.34 22.93
C MET A 1 -16.57 27.39 21.84
N GLU A 2 -17.66 27.75 21.17
CA GLU A 2 -18.23 26.90 20.12
C GLU A 2 -17.36 27.01 18.87
N ASN A 3 -16.77 25.89 18.46
CA ASN A 3 -15.79 25.79 17.38
C ASN A 3 -16.47 25.94 16.00
N HIS A 4 -16.89 27.16 15.67
CA HIS A 4 -17.56 27.49 14.39
C HIS A 4 -16.52 27.61 13.28
N GLY A 5 -16.13 26.49 12.68
CA GLY A 5 -15.27 26.50 11.49
C GLY A 5 -14.69 25.17 11.04
N ILE A 6 -14.60 24.17 11.92
CA ILE A 6 -14.02 22.86 11.56
C ILE A 6 -15.13 21.94 11.01
N VAL A 7 -15.04 21.61 9.73
CA VAL A 7 -15.95 20.67 9.06
C VAL A 7 -15.49 19.25 9.35
N TYR A 8 -16.28 18.51 10.13
CA TYR A 8 -16.05 17.09 10.41
C TYR A 8 -17.32 16.27 10.14
N PRO A 9 -17.20 15.12 9.42
CA PRO A 9 -16.03 14.65 8.70
C PRO A 9 -15.66 15.57 7.51
N PRO A 10 -14.38 15.61 7.08
CA PRO A 10 -13.94 16.49 6.01
C PRO A 10 -14.70 16.22 4.70
N THR A 11 -14.94 17.27 3.95
CA THR A 11 -15.60 17.24 2.64
C THR A 11 -14.56 17.26 1.51
N PRO A 12 -14.94 16.92 0.26
CA PRO A 12 -14.07 17.13 -0.89
C PRO A 12 -13.49 18.55 -0.92
N LEU A 13 -12.23 18.64 -1.33
CA LEU A 13 -11.42 19.84 -1.40
C LEU A 13 -11.23 20.25 -2.86
N GLU A 14 -11.25 21.55 -3.11
CA GLU A 14 -10.74 22.13 -4.36
C GLU A 14 -9.28 22.54 -4.13
N LEU A 15 -8.36 21.87 -4.82
CA LEU A 15 -6.93 22.21 -4.77
C LEU A 15 -6.63 23.30 -5.80
N SER A 16 -5.73 24.23 -5.49
CA SER A 16 -5.24 25.15 -6.51
C SER A 16 -4.33 24.40 -7.49
N PRO A 17 -4.17 24.87 -8.74
CA PRO A 17 -3.23 24.26 -9.69
C PRO A 17 -1.80 24.17 -9.15
N GLU A 18 -1.38 25.13 -8.33
CA GLU A 18 -0.07 25.12 -7.64
C GLU A 18 0.01 23.97 -6.63
N ASP A 19 -1.06 23.75 -5.85
CA ASP A 19 -1.12 22.67 -4.86
C ASP A 19 -1.13 21.29 -5.52
N GLU A 20 -1.86 21.15 -6.63
CA GLU A 20 -1.87 19.91 -7.43
C GLU A 20 -0.47 19.57 -7.95
N ARG A 21 0.24 20.56 -8.53
CA ARG A 21 1.62 20.39 -9.01
C ARG A 21 2.58 20.06 -7.88
N ALA A 22 2.46 20.72 -6.73
CA ALA A 22 3.31 20.44 -5.57
C ALA A 22 3.09 19.03 -5.02
N ILE A 23 1.83 18.58 -4.93
CA ILE A 23 1.48 17.21 -4.51
C ILE A 23 2.02 16.17 -5.50
N GLU A 24 1.89 16.42 -6.80
CA GLU A 24 2.47 15.56 -7.85
C GLU A 24 3.99 15.47 -7.70
N MET A 25 4.68 16.60 -7.55
CA MET A 25 6.13 16.64 -7.35
C MET A 25 6.57 15.93 -6.05
N ILE A 26 5.82 16.03 -4.96
CA ILE A 26 6.08 15.27 -3.73
C ILE A 26 5.97 13.77 -4.00
N ALA A 27 4.91 13.33 -4.69
CA ALA A 27 4.68 11.93 -4.99
C ALA A 27 5.78 11.34 -5.89
N ASP A 28 6.12 12.04 -6.97
CA ASP A 28 7.12 11.59 -7.94
C ASP A 28 8.51 11.48 -7.31
N ARG A 29 8.93 12.50 -6.53
CA ARG A 29 10.22 12.47 -5.84
C ARG A 29 10.30 11.36 -4.80
N LEU A 30 9.22 11.10 -4.05
CA LEU A 30 9.19 10.00 -3.09
C LEU A 30 9.25 8.62 -3.76
N VAL A 31 8.57 8.45 -4.91
CA VAL A 31 8.65 7.20 -5.69
C VAL A 31 10.05 7.02 -6.29
N ALA A 32 10.64 8.08 -6.84
CA ALA A 32 12.00 8.05 -7.38
C ALA A 32 13.05 7.71 -6.30
N GLU A 33 12.97 8.35 -5.13
CA GLU A 33 13.85 8.05 -4.00
C GLU A 33 13.72 6.59 -3.53
N ALA A 34 12.50 6.05 -3.50
CA ALA A 34 12.27 4.65 -3.14
C ALA A 34 12.79 3.68 -4.21
N LEU A 35 12.63 4.01 -5.49
CA LEU A 35 13.17 3.23 -6.61
C LEU A 35 14.70 3.19 -6.55
N HIS A 36 15.36 4.34 -6.41
CA HIS A 36 16.82 4.40 -6.27
C HIS A 36 17.32 3.64 -5.05
N ALA A 37 16.63 3.72 -3.92
CA ALA A 37 16.98 2.94 -2.73
C ALA A 37 16.84 1.42 -2.97
N SER A 38 15.79 1.00 -3.71
CA SER A 38 15.59 -0.39 -4.11
C SER A 38 16.71 -0.88 -5.03
N GLU A 39 17.12 -0.07 -6.01
CA GLU A 39 18.16 -0.41 -6.98
C GLU A 39 19.54 -0.43 -6.35
N GLY A 40 19.88 0.57 -5.51
CA GLY A 40 21.12 0.58 -4.75
C GLY A 40 21.24 -0.64 -3.84
N PHE A 41 20.15 -1.03 -3.18
CA PHE A 41 20.12 -2.25 -2.37
C PHE A 41 20.34 -3.52 -3.20
N ALA A 42 19.70 -3.61 -4.39
CA ALA A 42 19.89 -4.75 -5.29
C ALA A 42 21.34 -4.81 -5.84
N ALA A 43 21.92 -3.66 -6.22
CA ALA A 43 23.29 -3.55 -6.73
C ALA A 43 24.35 -3.96 -5.69
N GLN A 44 24.08 -3.74 -4.40
CA GLN A 44 24.92 -4.20 -3.29
C GLN A 44 24.72 -5.69 -2.94
N GLY A 45 24.06 -6.47 -3.81
CA GLY A 45 23.81 -7.88 -3.59
C GLY A 45 22.82 -8.16 -2.46
N ARG A 46 21.94 -7.20 -2.14
CA ARG A 46 20.95 -7.29 -1.04
C ARG A 46 21.58 -7.51 0.34
N VAL A 47 22.82 -7.04 0.50
CA VAL A 47 23.53 -7.09 1.77
C VAL A 47 23.16 -5.88 2.61
N VAL A 48 22.75 -6.11 3.85
CA VAL A 48 22.40 -5.05 4.79
C VAL A 48 23.54 -4.85 5.77
N ASP A 49 24.06 -3.62 5.85
CA ASP A 49 25.06 -3.24 6.86
C ASP A 49 24.47 -3.30 8.28
N PRO A 50 24.93 -4.23 9.14
CA PRO A 50 24.42 -4.38 10.51
C PRO A 50 24.82 -3.21 11.42
N SER A 51 25.80 -2.38 11.04
CA SER A 51 26.22 -1.22 11.82
C SER A 51 25.19 -0.08 11.79
N SER A 52 24.49 0.03 10.65
CA SER A 52 23.49 1.05 10.33
C SER A 52 22.06 0.55 10.44
N TRP A 53 21.82 -0.74 10.19
CA TRP A 53 20.48 -1.31 10.10
C TRP A 53 20.30 -2.50 11.05
N LYS A 54 19.20 -2.48 11.79
CA LYS A 54 18.80 -3.57 12.68
C LYS A 54 17.60 -4.31 12.10
N ARG A 55 17.72 -5.62 11.91
CA ARG A 55 16.56 -6.47 11.59
C ARG A 55 15.59 -6.47 12.77
N ILE A 56 14.34 -6.07 12.53
CA ILE A 56 13.29 -5.99 13.56
C ILE A 56 12.17 -7.00 13.37
N LYS A 57 11.96 -7.51 12.15
CA LYS A 57 10.93 -8.50 11.86
C LYS A 57 11.25 -9.28 10.59
N GLU A 58 10.77 -10.52 10.53
CA GLU A 58 10.88 -11.39 9.36
C GLU A 58 9.69 -12.34 9.34
N LYS A 59 9.03 -12.49 8.18
CA LYS A 59 7.90 -13.41 7.99
C LYS A 59 7.59 -13.58 6.50
N ASP A 60 7.22 -14.80 6.09
CA ASP A 60 6.74 -15.10 4.73
C ASP A 60 7.68 -14.57 3.62
N ASN A 61 9.00 -14.70 3.82
CA ASN A 61 10.09 -14.18 2.96
C ASN A 61 10.19 -12.65 2.84
N ILE A 62 9.51 -11.90 3.71
CA ILE A 62 9.69 -10.46 3.86
C ILE A 62 10.52 -10.20 5.11
N VAL A 63 11.60 -9.43 4.96
CA VAL A 63 12.48 -9.01 6.05
C VAL A 63 12.38 -7.51 6.22
N VAL A 64 12.31 -7.04 7.47
CA VAL A 64 12.17 -5.62 7.81
C VAL A 64 13.33 -5.17 8.69
N TYR A 65 13.93 -4.04 8.31
CA TYR A 65 15.06 -3.41 8.98
C TYR A 65 14.72 -1.99 9.42
N GLN A 66 15.30 -1.60 10.55
CA GLN A 66 15.19 -0.28 11.14
C GLN A 66 16.54 0.41 11.13
N ASN A 67 16.58 1.68 10.73
CA ASN A 67 17.78 2.49 10.77
C ASN A 67 18.13 2.81 12.24
N MET A 68 19.38 2.51 12.61
CA MET A 68 19.93 2.71 13.95
C MET A 68 20.61 4.07 14.11
N SER A 69 21.14 4.68 13.04
CA SER A 69 21.75 6.02 13.13
C SER A 69 20.72 7.08 13.48
N ASP A 70 19.49 6.93 12.97
CA ASP A 70 18.34 7.78 13.32
C ASP A 70 17.99 7.74 14.81
N LEU A 71 18.34 6.65 15.50
CA LEU A 71 18.15 6.52 16.95
C LEU A 71 19.36 7.04 17.73
N ARG A 72 20.58 6.96 17.17
CA ARG A 72 21.84 7.34 17.84
C ARG A 72 22.11 8.83 17.82
N SER A 73 21.65 9.56 16.79
CA SER A 73 21.74 11.03 16.70
C SER A 73 21.14 11.78 17.91
N THR A 74 20.34 11.08 18.72
CA THR A 74 19.72 11.60 19.93
C THR A 74 20.54 11.40 21.21
N CYS A 75 21.55 10.51 21.22
CA CYS A 75 22.31 10.22 22.43
C CYS A 75 23.36 11.30 22.75
N THR A 76 23.73 12.14 21.78
CA THR A 76 24.70 13.23 21.93
C THR A 76 24.10 14.56 22.42
N LYS A 77 22.78 14.64 22.65
CA LYS A 77 22.11 15.85 23.18
C LYS A 77 21.39 15.63 24.52
N ARG A 78 21.99 14.84 25.41
CA ARG A 78 21.70 14.96 26.84
C ARG A 78 22.85 15.73 27.47
N GLU A 79 22.78 17.06 27.45
CA GLU A 79 23.57 17.86 28.38
C GLU A 79 23.21 17.35 29.78
N ARG A 80 24.18 16.72 30.45
CA ARG A 80 24.13 16.60 31.89
C ARG A 80 24.13 18.02 32.42
N VAL A 81 23.00 18.49 32.93
CA VAL A 81 22.98 19.64 33.83
C VAL A 81 23.79 19.20 35.05
N TRP A 82 25.04 19.63 35.11
CA TRP A 82 25.85 19.51 36.31
C TRP A 82 25.27 20.52 37.31
N SER A 83 24.73 20.03 38.42
CA SER A 83 24.43 20.86 39.57
C SER A 83 25.73 21.51 40.03
N GLU A 84 25.71 22.83 40.23
CA GLU A 84 26.79 23.59 40.86
C GLU A 84 27.15 22.94 42.19
N ASP A 85 28.38 22.40 42.25
CA ASP A 85 29.26 22.30 43.42
C ASP A 85 30.23 21.15 43.19
N THR A 86 31.40 21.46 42.61
CA THR A 86 32.72 21.00 43.07
C THR A 86 33.80 21.67 42.21
N VAL A 87 34.48 22.64 42.80
CA VAL A 87 35.70 23.26 42.28
C VAL A 87 36.88 22.36 42.65
N VAL A 88 37.64 21.85 41.68
CA VAL A 88 39.10 21.65 41.85
C VAL A 88 39.82 21.80 40.50
N VAL A 89 40.83 22.67 40.53
CA VAL A 89 41.72 23.09 39.45
C VAL A 89 42.86 22.07 39.25
N ALA A 90 43.24 21.80 38.00
CA ALA A 90 44.63 21.48 37.67
C ALA A 90 44.98 21.87 36.21
N ALA A 91 45.92 22.82 36.15
CA ALA A 91 46.63 23.46 35.04
C ALA A 91 46.85 22.70 33.71
N SER A 92 46.68 23.43 32.60
CA SER A 92 47.39 23.20 31.34
C SER A 92 48.83 23.69 31.39
N PRO A 93 49.78 23.06 30.67
CA PRO A 93 50.96 23.74 30.15
C PRO A 93 50.74 24.12 28.67
N GLN A 94 50.88 25.41 28.38
CA GLN A 94 50.99 25.96 27.02
C GLN A 94 52.45 25.93 26.56
N ASN A 95 52.68 25.69 25.25
CA ASN A 95 53.48 26.53 24.33
C ASN A 95 53.73 25.80 22.98
N PRO A 96 54.08 26.51 21.89
CA PRO A 96 53.61 27.82 21.42
C PRO A 96 53.20 27.80 19.93
N THR A 97 52.39 28.78 19.54
CA THR A 97 51.86 28.99 18.18
C THR A 97 52.72 29.97 17.39
N PHE A 98 53.10 29.61 16.16
CA PHE A 98 53.64 30.55 15.15
C PHE A 98 52.67 30.57 13.94
N TYR A 99 51.85 31.61 13.83
CA TYR A 99 50.80 31.82 12.80
C TYR A 99 51.38 32.25 11.42
N PRO A 100 50.59 32.37 10.32
CA PRO A 100 49.28 31.77 9.98
C PRO A 100 49.29 31.09 8.57
N SER A 101 48.57 29.99 8.39
CA SER A 101 48.37 29.41 7.04
C SER A 101 46.90 29.45 6.63
N ASN A 102 46.68 30.19 5.54
CA ASN A 102 45.43 30.28 4.81
C ASN A 102 45.26 29.03 3.92
N ARG A 103 44.06 28.44 3.94
CA ARG A 103 43.42 27.51 2.97
C ARG A 103 43.83 26.02 2.84
N SER A 104 42.78 25.22 3.05
CA SER A 104 42.25 24.05 2.30
C SER A 104 42.86 22.66 2.45
N LEU A 105 41.94 21.67 2.29
CA LEU A 105 42.05 20.19 2.34
C LEU A 105 41.81 19.68 3.77
N GLU A 106 40.63 19.18 4.12
CA GLU A 106 40.03 17.93 3.63
C GLU A 106 38.49 18.05 3.59
N ASP A 107 37.94 18.19 2.38
CA ASP A 107 36.53 17.98 2.05
C ASP A 107 36.51 17.25 0.70
N ASP A 108 37.11 16.05 0.69
CA ASP A 108 37.17 15.14 -0.45
C ASP A 108 37.04 13.73 0.10
N MET A 109 35.86 13.12 -0.05
CA MET A 109 35.69 11.65 -0.25
C MET A 109 34.26 11.18 -0.57
N PHE A 110 33.31 12.04 -0.97
CA PHE A 110 32.03 11.58 -1.55
C PHE A 110 31.57 12.44 -2.73
N ARG A 111 32.41 12.53 -3.76
CA ARG A 111 31.97 13.00 -5.08
C ARG A 111 32.79 12.32 -6.18
N ASP A 112 32.49 11.06 -6.44
CA ASP A 112 32.74 10.51 -7.77
C ASP A 112 31.75 9.39 -8.10
N GLY A 113 31.11 9.49 -9.26
CA GLY A 113 30.07 8.55 -9.71
C GLY A 113 28.82 9.17 -10.33
N PHE A 114 28.88 10.39 -10.87
CA PHE A 114 27.90 10.88 -11.83
C PHE A 114 28.65 11.55 -12.97
N HIS A 115 28.84 10.83 -14.08
CA HIS A 115 28.76 11.34 -15.45
C HIS A 115 28.90 10.16 -16.42
N ASN A 116 27.78 9.80 -17.03
CA ASN A 116 27.62 9.60 -18.47
C ASN A 116 26.15 9.21 -18.71
N ILE A 117 25.31 10.21 -18.93
CA ILE A 117 24.18 10.12 -19.86
C ILE A 117 24.12 11.47 -20.55
N ASP A 118 24.29 11.41 -21.87
CA ASP A 118 24.18 12.51 -22.80
C ASP A 118 22.71 12.99 -22.90
N ASP A 119 22.59 14.31 -22.98
CA ASP A 119 21.60 15.07 -23.76
C ASP A 119 20.09 14.88 -23.45
N TYR A 120 19.64 15.54 -22.38
CA TYR A 120 18.37 16.27 -22.42
C TYR A 120 18.52 17.56 -21.60
N ASP A 121 18.96 18.60 -22.28
CA ASP A 121 19.12 19.95 -21.75
C ASP A 121 17.74 20.52 -21.37
N SER A 122 17.52 20.72 -20.07
CA SER A 122 16.53 21.67 -19.57
C SER A 122 17.06 22.29 -18.28
N GLU A 123 17.53 23.54 -18.39
CA GLU A 123 17.97 24.40 -17.29
C GLU A 123 16.88 24.72 -16.23
N ASP A 124 15.80 23.95 -16.15
CA ASP A 124 14.63 24.22 -15.30
C ASP A 124 14.71 23.57 -13.90
N GLU A 125 15.56 22.55 -13.70
CA GLU A 125 15.64 21.84 -12.41
C GLU A 125 16.33 22.66 -11.29
N ARG A 126 17.07 23.72 -11.63
CA ARG A 126 17.86 24.49 -10.66
C ARG A 126 17.09 25.67 -10.02
N SER A 127 15.82 25.88 -10.38
CA SER A 127 15.04 27.07 -10.00
C SER A 127 13.79 26.81 -9.15
N LEU A 128 13.37 25.55 -8.93
CA LEU A 128 12.10 25.25 -8.26
C LEU A 128 12.27 25.03 -6.75
N HIS A 129 12.28 26.18 -6.07
CA HIS A 129 11.85 26.47 -4.70
C HIS A 129 12.19 25.46 -3.58
N HIS A 130 13.12 25.90 -2.73
CA HIS A 130 13.44 25.23 -1.48
C HIS A 130 12.27 25.24 -0.45
N ASP A 131 11.23 26.04 -0.69
CA ASP A 131 10.15 26.37 0.26
C ASP A 131 8.76 25.79 -0.09
N ASP A 132 8.54 25.21 -1.28
CA ASP A 132 7.18 24.91 -1.76
C ASP A 132 6.46 23.79 -1.00
N PHE A 133 7.20 22.84 -0.41
CA PHE A 133 6.59 21.73 0.32
C PHE A 133 6.23 22.06 1.77
N THR A 134 6.69 23.21 2.29
CA THR A 134 6.48 23.57 3.70
C THR A 134 5.00 23.69 4.05
N LYS A 135 4.18 24.15 3.10
CA LYS A 135 2.71 24.18 3.20
C LYS A 135 2.09 22.81 3.49
N PHE A 136 2.74 21.72 3.06
CA PHE A 136 2.26 20.35 3.26
C PHE A 136 2.90 19.64 4.46
N GLY A 137 3.66 20.37 5.29
CA GLY A 137 4.31 19.83 6.49
C GLY A 137 5.78 19.43 6.31
N ALA A 138 6.43 19.79 5.20
CA ALA A 138 7.86 19.60 5.06
C ALA A 138 8.64 20.57 5.96
N LYS A 139 9.74 20.12 6.55
CA LYS A 139 10.69 21.00 7.24
C LYS A 139 11.43 21.88 6.23
N ALA A 140 11.68 23.12 6.63
CA ALA A 140 12.61 24.00 5.93
C ALA A 140 14.07 23.52 6.09
N GLY A 141 14.89 23.73 5.06
CA GLY A 141 16.33 23.44 5.09
C GLY A 141 16.81 22.51 3.99
N ALA A 142 18.14 22.43 3.85
CA ALA A 142 18.89 21.87 2.71
C ALA A 142 18.87 20.34 2.54
N GLU A 143 17.91 19.64 3.15
CA GLU A 143 17.81 18.19 2.98
C GLU A 143 17.47 17.85 1.52
N ILE A 144 18.31 17.02 0.89
CA ILE A 144 18.13 16.60 -0.50
C ILE A 144 16.97 15.60 -0.61
N SER A 145 16.84 14.70 0.38
CA SER A 145 15.78 13.69 0.42
C SER A 145 14.45 14.30 0.89
N VAL A 146 13.42 14.15 0.06
CA VAL A 146 12.04 14.51 0.38
C VAL A 146 11.53 13.70 1.56
N LEU A 147 11.83 12.39 1.61
CA LEU A 147 11.40 11.57 2.74
C LEU A 147 11.91 12.12 4.08
N GLU A 148 13.16 12.59 4.12
CA GLU A 148 13.78 13.18 5.32
C GLU A 148 13.14 14.52 5.71
N LYS A 149 12.78 15.36 4.73
CA LYS A 149 12.10 16.64 4.97
C LYS A 149 10.80 16.48 5.76
N PHE A 150 10.05 15.41 5.50
CA PHE A 150 8.80 15.11 6.20
C PHE A 150 8.99 14.22 7.44
N ARG A 151 10.09 13.47 7.55
CA ARG A 151 10.35 12.53 8.65
C ARG A 151 10.72 13.28 9.93
N PRO A 152 10.01 13.13 11.06
CA PRO A 152 10.42 13.78 12.30
C PRO A 152 11.76 13.24 12.85
N ALA A 153 12.57 14.12 13.46
CA ALA A 153 13.99 13.85 13.77
C ALA A 153 14.25 12.60 14.62
N ASN A 154 13.28 12.17 15.45
CA ASN A 154 13.42 11.04 16.37
C ASN A 154 12.72 9.76 15.88
N VAL A 155 12.31 9.72 14.61
CA VAL A 155 11.49 8.63 14.07
C VAL A 155 12.32 7.89 13.04
N PRO A 156 12.72 6.64 13.30
CA PRO A 156 13.65 5.93 12.44
C PRO A 156 13.01 5.57 11.12
N THR A 157 13.81 5.65 10.06
CA THR A 157 13.47 5.04 8.79
C THR A 157 13.43 3.52 8.95
N VAL A 158 12.45 2.91 8.33
CA VAL A 158 12.29 1.46 8.24
C VAL A 158 12.19 1.10 6.77
N PHE A 159 12.87 0.03 6.36
CA PHE A 159 12.66 -0.54 5.03
C PHE A 159 12.41 -2.04 5.14
N SER A 160 11.77 -2.58 4.12
CA SER A 160 11.58 -4.02 3.94
C SER A 160 11.97 -4.46 2.56
N HIS A 161 12.40 -5.70 2.44
CA HIS A 161 12.55 -6.35 1.15
C HIS A 161 12.08 -7.81 1.22
N GLY A 162 11.74 -8.38 0.07
CA GLY A 162 11.40 -9.80 -0.02
C GLY A 162 10.67 -10.17 -1.28
N THR A 163 10.44 -11.46 -1.47
CA THR A 163 9.84 -12.01 -2.69
C THR A 163 8.60 -12.83 -2.39
N PHE A 164 7.55 -12.69 -3.20
CA PHE A 164 6.33 -13.49 -3.06
C PHE A 164 5.68 -13.85 -4.41
N PRO A 165 4.91 -14.94 -4.50
CA PRO A 165 4.28 -15.37 -5.76
C PRO A 165 3.19 -14.40 -6.22
N GLY A 166 3.19 -14.06 -7.51
CA GLY A 166 2.27 -13.08 -8.10
C GLY A 166 2.90 -12.37 -9.29
N THR A 167 2.13 -11.48 -9.93
CA THR A 167 2.65 -10.61 -10.99
C THR A 167 2.66 -9.16 -10.53
N VAL A 168 3.55 -8.35 -11.09
CA VAL A 168 3.60 -6.90 -10.83
C VAL A 168 2.30 -6.22 -11.25
N GLU A 169 1.72 -6.65 -12.37
CA GLU A 169 0.44 -6.13 -12.86
C GLU A 169 -0.72 -6.44 -11.88
N ASP A 170 -0.74 -7.65 -11.30
CA ASP A 170 -1.68 -7.99 -10.25
C ASP A 170 -1.50 -7.12 -9.00
N MET A 171 -0.27 -6.80 -8.62
CA MET A 171 -0.02 -5.90 -7.50
C MET A 171 -0.49 -4.47 -7.78
N ALA A 172 -0.26 -3.95 -8.99
CA ALA A 172 -0.78 -2.66 -9.43
C ALA A 172 -2.31 -2.64 -9.37
N PHE A 173 -2.96 -3.66 -9.92
CA PHE A 173 -4.42 -3.77 -9.91
C PHE A 173 -5.01 -3.96 -8.51
N ALA A 174 -4.33 -4.73 -7.66
CA ALA A 174 -4.72 -4.88 -6.26
C ALA A 174 -4.65 -3.54 -5.51
N SER A 175 -3.58 -2.78 -5.76
CA SER A 175 -3.31 -1.49 -5.12
C SER A 175 -4.28 -0.40 -5.60
N LEU A 176 -4.80 -0.45 -6.82
CA LEU A 176 -5.75 0.56 -7.31
C LEU A 176 -6.99 0.71 -6.41
N ALA A 177 -7.20 1.92 -5.90
CA ALA A 177 -8.37 2.32 -5.13
C ALA A 177 -8.78 3.77 -5.41
N ASP A 178 -9.21 4.02 -6.64
CA ASP A 178 -9.65 5.29 -7.21
C ASP A 178 -11.03 5.78 -6.74
N THR A 179 -11.76 4.99 -5.96
CA THR A 179 -13.05 5.40 -5.38
C THR A 179 -13.08 5.15 -3.88
N ASP A 180 -13.97 5.85 -3.16
CA ASP A 180 -14.22 5.60 -1.73
C ASP A 180 -14.58 4.13 -1.46
N GLU A 181 -15.38 3.51 -2.34
CA GLU A 181 -15.81 2.11 -2.21
C GLU A 181 -14.65 1.13 -2.40
N ARG A 182 -13.80 1.35 -3.42
CA ARG A 182 -12.59 0.53 -3.65
C ARG A 182 -11.59 0.73 -2.51
N SER A 183 -11.44 1.96 -2.01
CA SER A 183 -10.57 2.27 -0.87
C SER A 183 -11.04 1.54 0.39
N ARG A 184 -12.32 1.64 0.76
CA ARG A 184 -12.89 0.88 1.90
C ARG A 184 -12.70 -0.63 1.76
N THR A 185 -12.82 -1.16 0.54
CA THR A 185 -12.61 -2.59 0.25
C THR A 185 -11.18 -3.01 0.56
N ARG A 186 -10.18 -2.28 0.03
CA ARG A 186 -8.75 -2.56 0.19
C ARG A 186 -8.32 -2.49 1.65
N PHE A 187 -8.77 -1.49 2.39
CA PHE A 187 -8.40 -1.32 3.80
C PHE A 187 -9.02 -2.37 4.74
N ASN A 188 -10.26 -2.80 4.50
CA ASN A 188 -10.97 -3.77 5.36
C ASN A 188 -10.56 -5.24 5.15
N THR A 189 -9.46 -5.49 4.44
CA THR A 189 -8.86 -6.83 4.31
C THR A 189 -7.84 -7.12 5.41
N SER A 190 -7.34 -6.09 6.11
CA SER A 190 -6.59 -6.26 7.36
C SER A 190 -7.52 -6.59 8.53
N LYS A 191 -7.14 -7.55 9.38
CA LYS A 191 -7.93 -7.93 10.57
C LYS A 191 -7.68 -7.03 11.78
N ASP A 192 -6.59 -6.27 11.77
CA ASP A 192 -6.07 -5.62 12.98
C ASP A 192 -6.57 -4.17 13.14
N ASN A 193 -6.87 -3.49 12.03
CA ASN A 193 -7.43 -2.14 12.01
C ASN A 193 -8.69 -2.11 11.14
N VAL A 194 -9.80 -1.64 11.71
CA VAL A 194 -11.06 -1.49 10.98
C VAL A 194 -11.15 -0.04 10.53
N VAL A 195 -11.22 0.18 9.21
CA VAL A 195 -11.45 1.52 8.66
C VAL A 195 -12.93 1.86 8.81
N GLU A 196 -13.20 2.94 9.56
CA GLU A 196 -14.56 3.42 9.83
C GLU A 196 -15.06 4.31 8.69
N ASP A 197 -14.29 5.33 8.32
CA ASP A 197 -14.59 6.22 7.21
C ASP A 197 -13.36 6.41 6.32
N MET A 198 -13.63 6.70 5.05
CA MET A 198 -12.64 6.80 3.99
C MET A 198 -13.22 7.71 2.93
N ARG A 199 -12.52 8.82 2.68
CA ARG A 199 -12.93 9.86 1.75
C ARG A 199 -11.76 10.24 0.86
N ILE A 200 -11.98 10.21 -0.45
CA ILE A 200 -11.13 10.90 -1.40
C ILE A 200 -11.52 12.38 -1.33
N LEU A 201 -10.60 13.20 -0.82
CA LEU A 201 -10.81 14.62 -0.66
C LEU A 201 -10.53 15.36 -1.98
N ALA A 202 -9.51 14.96 -2.70
CA ALA A 202 -9.21 15.48 -4.04
C ALA A 202 -8.61 14.36 -4.89
N GLN A 203 -9.00 14.32 -6.17
CA GLN A 203 -8.42 13.42 -7.16
C GLN A 203 -7.71 14.27 -8.22
N ILE A 204 -6.39 14.13 -8.30
CA ILE A 204 -5.53 14.83 -9.26
C ILE A 204 -5.43 14.00 -10.53
N HIS A 205 -5.07 12.72 -10.38
CA HIS A 205 -5.02 11.76 -11.49
C HIS A 205 -5.90 10.55 -11.19
N GLY A 206 -6.64 10.11 -12.21
CA GLY A 206 -7.43 8.88 -12.17
C GLY A 206 -6.99 7.88 -13.23
N PRO A 207 -7.53 6.65 -13.17
CA PRO A 207 -7.17 5.61 -14.13
C PRO A 207 -7.77 5.89 -15.51
N THR A 208 -7.00 5.61 -16.57
CA THR A 208 -7.39 5.77 -17.98
C THR A 208 -7.32 4.43 -18.71
N LYS A 209 -7.74 4.37 -19.98
CA LYS A 209 -7.62 3.13 -20.76
C LYS A 209 -6.16 2.77 -21.03
N GLU A 210 -5.32 3.79 -21.18
CA GLU A 210 -3.90 3.72 -21.46
C GLU A 210 -3.07 3.49 -20.19
N ASP A 211 -3.59 3.92 -19.02
CA ASP A 211 -2.97 3.70 -17.72
C ASP A 211 -4.03 3.38 -16.66
N PRO A 212 -4.51 2.12 -16.62
CA PRO A 212 -5.67 1.73 -15.83
C PRO A 212 -5.36 1.54 -14.34
N PHE A 213 -4.09 1.64 -13.92
CA PHE A 213 -3.68 1.51 -12.52
C PHE A 213 -3.27 2.85 -11.88
N ARG A 214 -3.28 3.93 -12.66
CA ARG A 214 -2.95 5.27 -12.18
C ARG A 214 -3.96 5.80 -11.20
N PHE A 215 -3.46 6.33 -10.09
CA PHE A 215 -4.21 7.19 -9.20
C PHE A 215 -3.23 8.15 -8.50
N LEU A 216 -3.61 9.42 -8.39
CA LEU A 216 -2.99 10.39 -7.50
C LEU A 216 -4.09 11.21 -6.85
N GLY A 217 -4.10 11.29 -5.52
CA GLY A 217 -5.07 12.11 -4.83
C GLY A 217 -4.82 12.23 -3.33
N VAL A 218 -5.58 13.14 -2.71
CA VAL A 218 -5.57 13.35 -1.26
C VAL A 218 -6.70 12.56 -0.64
N LYS A 219 -6.38 11.77 0.38
CA LYS A 219 -7.32 10.92 1.09
C LYS A 219 -7.30 11.17 2.58
N TRP A 220 -8.48 11.09 3.18
CA TRP A 220 -8.65 11.06 4.63
C TRP A 220 -9.35 9.79 5.06
N CYS A 221 -8.79 9.12 6.07
CA CYS A 221 -9.33 7.87 6.61
C CYS A 221 -9.41 7.93 8.12
N THR A 222 -10.42 7.30 8.70
CA THR A 222 -10.46 6.98 10.13
C THR A 222 -10.32 5.48 10.36
N SER A 223 -9.62 5.11 11.41
CA SER A 223 -9.46 3.73 11.83
C SER A 223 -9.69 3.58 13.32
N MET A 224 -10.38 2.51 13.69
CA MET A 224 -10.47 2.05 15.06
C MET A 224 -9.60 0.83 15.26
N ALA A 225 -8.96 0.77 16.42
CA ALA A 225 -8.28 -0.43 16.85
C ALA A 225 -9.29 -1.57 17.05
N SER A 226 -8.80 -2.80 17.01
CA SER A 226 -9.64 -3.98 17.23
C SER A 226 -10.44 -3.89 18.53
N ARG A 227 -11.61 -4.55 18.56
CA ARG A 227 -12.54 -4.52 19.70
C ARG A 227 -11.84 -4.81 21.04
N THR A 228 -10.84 -5.69 21.03
CA THR A 228 -10.07 -6.11 22.20
C THR A 228 -9.33 -4.96 22.89
N VAL A 229 -8.87 -3.93 22.16
CA VAL A 229 -8.09 -2.82 22.72
C VAL A 229 -8.74 -1.46 22.54
N SER A 230 -9.90 -1.40 21.88
CA SER A 230 -10.65 -0.17 21.58
C SER A 230 -10.96 0.72 22.79
N LEU A 231 -11.03 0.17 24.01
CA LEU A 231 -11.26 0.92 25.25
C LEU A 231 -10.04 1.73 25.74
N ILE A 232 -8.83 1.35 25.31
CA ILE A 232 -7.56 1.97 25.76
C ILE A 232 -6.98 2.85 24.65
N VAL A 233 -7.34 2.56 23.41
CA VAL A 233 -6.62 2.97 22.21
C VAL A 233 -7.55 3.86 21.38
N LYS A 234 -7.52 5.19 21.64
CA LYS A 234 -8.36 6.22 20.97
C LYS A 234 -8.41 6.06 19.44
N PRO A 235 -9.51 6.33 18.73
CA PRO A 235 -9.54 6.21 17.27
C PRO A 235 -8.47 7.08 16.57
N ARG A 236 -8.01 6.67 15.39
CA ARG A 236 -7.00 7.40 14.59
C ARG A 236 -7.61 7.92 13.31
N ASP A 237 -7.04 9.00 12.81
CA ASP A 237 -7.16 9.39 11.43
C ASP A 237 -5.81 9.54 10.73
N TYR A 238 -5.85 9.60 9.40
CA TYR A 238 -4.71 9.86 8.53
C TYR A 238 -5.18 10.76 7.40
N LEU A 239 -4.37 11.77 7.06
CA LEU A 239 -4.51 12.59 5.85
C LEU A 239 -3.27 12.33 5.01
N ILE A 240 -3.45 11.82 3.79
CA ILE A 240 -2.35 11.33 2.97
C ILE A 240 -2.52 11.70 1.50
N ILE A 241 -1.40 11.91 0.81
CA ILE A 241 -1.28 11.67 -0.62
C ILE A 241 -1.23 10.16 -0.82
N GLU A 242 -2.06 9.65 -1.70
CA GLU A 242 -1.96 8.29 -2.23
C GLU A 242 -1.62 8.35 -3.71
N ALA A 243 -0.55 7.64 -4.11
CA ALA A 243 -0.19 7.46 -5.50
C ALA A 243 -0.02 5.97 -5.84
N THR A 244 -0.66 5.52 -6.91
CA THR A 244 -0.50 4.16 -7.47
C THR A 244 -0.24 4.24 -8.96
N GLY A 245 0.52 3.27 -9.46
CA GLY A 245 0.71 3.15 -10.90
C GLY A 245 1.74 2.11 -11.28
N MET A 246 2.06 2.10 -12.56
CA MET A 246 3.20 1.38 -13.11
C MET A 246 4.10 2.35 -13.87
N ALA A 247 5.40 2.12 -13.80
CA ALA A 247 6.40 2.92 -14.48
C ALA A 247 7.53 2.03 -15.00
N LEU A 248 8.45 2.63 -15.75
CA LEU A 248 9.67 1.99 -16.24
C LEU A 248 10.83 2.48 -15.39
N ASP A 249 11.73 1.58 -15.02
CA ASP A 249 13.00 1.97 -14.43
C ASP A 249 14.03 2.36 -15.51
N SER A 250 15.25 2.69 -15.08
CA SER A 250 16.35 3.10 -15.96
C SER A 250 16.76 2.02 -16.98
N ASN A 251 16.44 0.74 -16.71
CA ASN A 251 16.69 -0.37 -17.63
C ASN A 251 15.50 -0.66 -18.56
N GLY A 252 14.41 0.12 -18.45
CA GLY A 252 13.18 -0.12 -19.19
C GLY A 252 12.34 -1.28 -18.62
N GLU A 253 12.64 -1.78 -17.42
CA GLU A 253 11.84 -2.81 -16.78
C GLU A 253 10.61 -2.20 -16.09
N ARG A 254 9.44 -2.82 -16.31
CA ARG A 254 8.20 -2.38 -15.69
C ARG A 254 8.18 -2.72 -14.21
N PHE A 255 7.88 -1.73 -13.38
CA PHE A 255 7.59 -1.91 -11.96
C PHE A 255 6.25 -1.28 -11.58
N ALA A 256 5.66 -1.76 -10.50
CA ALA A 256 4.50 -1.12 -9.88
C ALA A 256 4.95 -0.37 -8.63
N TYR A 257 4.27 0.74 -8.32
CA TYR A 257 4.47 1.48 -7.09
C TYR A 257 3.17 1.70 -6.32
N PHE A 258 3.31 1.84 -5.01
CA PHE A 258 2.24 2.27 -4.12
C PHE A 258 2.81 3.17 -3.03
N LEU A 259 2.42 4.43 -3.06
CA LEU A 259 2.81 5.46 -2.10
C LEU A 259 1.61 5.84 -1.24
N ASN A 260 1.83 5.87 0.07
CA ASN A 260 1.01 6.65 1.01
C ASN A 260 1.93 7.60 1.75
N HIS A 261 1.63 8.89 1.72
CA HIS A 261 2.47 9.91 2.35
C HIS A 261 1.61 10.92 3.08
N SER A 262 1.82 11.06 4.39
CA SER A 262 1.10 12.05 5.20
C SER A 262 1.48 13.47 4.82
N ILE A 263 0.46 14.32 4.70
CA ILE A 263 0.60 15.76 4.49
C ILE A 263 -0.22 16.53 5.52
N GLU A 264 0.07 17.82 5.64
CA GLU A 264 -0.69 18.79 6.40
C GLU A 264 -1.50 19.69 5.45
N LEU A 265 -2.74 20.00 5.82
CA LEU A 265 -3.62 20.94 5.12
C LEU A 265 -4.46 21.69 6.14
N ASP A 266 -4.50 23.02 6.06
CA ASP A 266 -5.28 23.86 6.99
C ASP A 266 -6.79 23.54 6.94
N GLN A 267 -7.29 23.15 5.77
CA GLN A 267 -8.68 22.75 5.56
C GLN A 267 -9.03 21.42 6.25
N VAL A 268 -8.03 20.63 6.63
CA VAL A 268 -8.18 19.32 7.28
C VAL A 268 -7.26 19.24 8.48
N PRO A 269 -7.55 20.03 9.55
CA PRO A 269 -6.73 20.08 10.74
C PRO A 269 -6.77 18.73 11.47
N ASP A 270 -5.98 18.60 12.54
CA ASP A 270 -6.19 17.45 13.42
C ASP A 270 -7.57 17.52 14.07
N PHE A 271 -8.19 16.35 14.25
CA PHE A 271 -9.54 16.24 14.79
C PHE A 271 -9.51 15.79 16.26
N ARG A 272 -8.56 16.31 17.05
CA ARG A 272 -8.40 15.95 18.47
C ARG A 272 -9.64 16.26 19.30
N ASP A 273 -10.31 17.37 18.99
CA ASP A 273 -11.58 17.77 19.63
C ASP A 273 -12.71 16.78 19.36
N PHE A 274 -12.63 16.03 18.25
CA PHE A 274 -13.54 14.93 17.92
C PHE A 274 -13.06 13.57 18.46
N GLY A 275 -12.03 13.57 19.32
CA GLY A 275 -11.47 12.38 19.96
C GLY A 275 -10.52 11.56 19.09
N LEU A 276 -10.11 12.08 17.93
CA LEU A 276 -9.19 11.41 17.00
C LEU A 276 -7.73 11.74 17.29
N MET A 277 -6.85 10.79 17.00
CA MET A 277 -5.41 10.99 17.05
C MET A 277 -4.82 10.83 15.64
N ARG A 278 -4.25 11.90 15.08
CA ARG A 278 -3.61 11.86 13.76
C ARG A 278 -2.39 10.95 13.79
N THR A 279 -2.37 9.95 12.93
CA THR A 279 -1.17 9.18 12.60
C THR A 279 -0.48 9.82 11.40
N VAL A 280 0.84 9.91 11.49
CA VAL A 280 1.70 10.49 10.45
C VAL A 280 2.66 9.42 9.96
N PHE A 281 2.69 9.19 8.66
CA PHE A 281 3.54 8.16 8.07
C PHE A 281 3.87 8.44 6.61
N SER A 282 4.94 7.82 6.15
CA SER A 282 5.26 7.72 4.73
C SER A 282 5.60 6.27 4.45
N ALA A 283 5.10 5.71 3.36
CA ALA A 283 5.39 4.35 2.93
C ALA A 283 5.33 4.30 1.40
N CYS A 284 6.47 4.03 0.76
CA CYS A 284 6.52 3.76 -0.66
C CYS A 284 6.94 2.32 -0.89
N HIS A 285 6.14 1.58 -1.66
CA HIS A 285 6.40 0.22 -2.10
C HIS A 285 6.79 0.23 -3.57
N ILE A 286 7.90 -0.42 -3.91
CA ILE A 286 8.40 -0.68 -5.25
C ILE A 286 8.33 -2.18 -5.49
N MET A 287 7.67 -2.59 -6.57
CA MET A 287 7.39 -3.99 -6.90
C MET A 287 7.89 -4.29 -8.31
N LYS A 288 8.99 -5.04 -8.40
CA LYS A 288 9.63 -5.44 -9.65
C LYS A 288 9.36 -6.93 -9.93
N PRO A 289 9.35 -7.36 -11.20
CA PRO A 289 9.21 -8.78 -11.53
C PRO A 289 10.51 -9.52 -11.21
N CYS A 290 10.42 -10.72 -10.66
CA CYS A 290 11.55 -11.66 -10.67
C CYS A 290 11.79 -12.17 -12.10
N GLN A 291 12.96 -12.76 -12.37
CA GLN A 291 13.36 -13.25 -13.72
C GLN A 291 12.31 -14.13 -14.44
N ASN A 292 11.50 -14.89 -13.70
CA ASN A 292 10.47 -15.76 -14.26
C ASN A 292 9.10 -15.07 -14.47
N GLY A 293 8.91 -13.84 -13.99
CA GLY A 293 7.65 -13.10 -14.05
C GLY A 293 6.50 -13.66 -13.18
N GLU A 294 6.74 -14.75 -12.45
CA GLU A 294 5.73 -15.42 -11.60
C GLU A 294 5.83 -15.05 -10.11
N ALA A 295 6.86 -14.29 -9.77
CA ALA A 295 7.06 -13.73 -8.45
C ALA A 295 7.35 -12.23 -8.54
N VAL A 296 6.98 -11.53 -7.48
CA VAL A 296 7.25 -10.11 -7.26
C VAL A 296 8.40 -10.01 -6.28
N ASP A 297 9.43 -9.25 -6.67
CA ASP A 297 10.44 -8.73 -5.76
C ASP A 297 9.99 -7.36 -5.27
N ALA A 298 9.80 -7.25 -3.96
CA ALA A 298 9.26 -6.06 -3.33
C ALA A 298 10.31 -5.41 -2.44
N TYR A 299 10.43 -4.10 -2.58
CA TYR A 299 11.14 -3.21 -1.68
C TYR A 299 10.14 -2.18 -1.16
N ALA A 300 10.25 -1.79 0.11
CA ALA A 300 9.47 -0.68 0.62
C ALA A 300 10.26 0.09 1.66
N ARG A 301 10.07 1.41 1.73
CA ARG A 301 10.76 2.29 2.67
C ARG A 301 9.83 3.37 3.19
N GLY A 302 10.04 3.77 4.44
CA GLY A 302 9.23 4.80 5.06
C GLY A 302 9.42 4.94 6.57
N TYR A 303 8.43 5.55 7.22
CA TYR A 303 8.37 5.73 8.67
C TYR A 303 6.91 5.80 9.15
N LEU A 304 6.68 5.64 10.45
CA LEU A 304 5.35 5.72 11.06
C LEU A 304 5.42 6.35 12.45
N ILE A 305 4.41 7.16 12.76
CA ILE A 305 4.12 7.72 14.08
C ILE A 305 2.63 7.54 14.34
N ILE A 306 2.28 6.57 15.20
CA ILE A 306 0.87 6.25 15.53
C ILE A 306 0.15 7.44 16.21
N GLY A 307 0.92 8.37 16.78
CA GLY A 307 0.41 9.51 17.54
C GLY A 307 -0.05 9.13 18.95
N GLY A 308 -0.27 10.15 19.77
CA GLY A 308 -0.61 9.98 21.19
C GLY A 308 0.54 9.40 22.01
N ASN A 309 0.23 8.54 22.97
CA ASN A 309 1.21 8.02 23.93
C ASN A 309 2.00 6.80 23.42
N PHE A 310 1.97 6.51 22.12
CA PHE A 310 2.71 5.39 21.54
C PHE A 310 4.19 5.73 21.42
N SER A 311 5.06 4.83 21.89
CA SER A 311 6.50 5.02 21.73
C SER A 311 6.92 4.88 20.26
N VAL A 312 8.01 5.54 19.89
CA VAL A 312 8.65 5.41 18.57
C VAL A 312 8.95 3.95 18.24
N ARG A 313 9.40 3.17 19.25
CA ARG A 313 9.65 1.73 19.09
C ARG A 313 8.39 0.96 18.70
N LEU A 314 7.25 1.22 19.36
CA LEU A 314 5.98 0.60 19.01
C LEU A 314 5.52 1.02 17.62
N SER A 315 5.74 2.27 17.23
CA SER A 315 5.43 2.75 15.88
C SER A 315 6.24 2.01 14.81
N ALA A 316 7.55 1.81 15.02
CA ALA A 316 8.38 1.04 14.10
C ALA A 316 7.96 -0.44 14.00
N ILE A 317 7.56 -1.07 15.11
CA ILE A 317 7.04 -2.45 15.11
C ILE A 317 5.72 -2.52 14.34
N GLN A 318 4.78 -1.61 14.59
CA GLN A 318 3.51 -1.55 13.88
C GLN A 318 3.71 -1.33 12.38
N PHE A 319 4.67 -0.50 12.00
CA PHE A 319 5.01 -0.27 10.61
C PHE A 319 5.58 -1.54 9.95
N ALA A 320 6.48 -2.24 10.64
CA ALA A 320 7.02 -3.52 10.19
C ALA A 320 5.94 -4.59 9.97
N GLU A 321 4.93 -4.67 10.85
CA GLU A 321 3.77 -5.56 10.64
C GLU A 321 2.98 -5.16 9.39
N GLY A 322 2.80 -3.87 9.13
CA GLY A 322 2.17 -3.36 7.91
C GLY A 322 2.93 -3.77 6.65
N LEU A 323 4.25 -3.58 6.63
CA LEU A 323 5.12 -3.95 5.50
C LEU A 323 5.09 -5.46 5.22
N ILE A 324 5.13 -6.30 6.26
CA ILE A 324 5.03 -7.76 6.14
C ILE A 324 3.65 -8.22 5.65
N ALA A 325 2.59 -7.52 6.04
CA ALA A 325 1.24 -7.87 5.62
C ALA A 325 0.94 -7.44 4.18
N PHE A 326 1.72 -6.52 3.61
CA PHE A 326 1.47 -5.92 2.30
C PHE A 326 1.28 -6.94 1.15
N PRO A 327 2.07 -8.03 1.02
CA PRO A 327 1.84 -9.04 -0.04
C PRO A 327 0.43 -9.65 -0.04
N ARG A 328 -0.30 -9.62 1.08
CA ARG A 328 -1.68 -10.10 1.16
C ARG A 328 -2.66 -9.26 0.34
N VAL A 329 -2.29 -8.01 0.03
CA VAL A 329 -3.08 -7.12 -0.83
C VAL A 329 -3.27 -7.73 -2.21
N LEU A 330 -2.32 -8.53 -2.71
CA LEU A 330 -2.41 -9.25 -3.99
C LEU A 330 -3.72 -10.02 -4.19
N GLU A 331 -4.26 -10.59 -3.11
CA GLU A 331 -5.53 -11.33 -3.14
C GLU A 331 -6.69 -10.47 -3.64
N GLU A 332 -6.67 -9.16 -3.41
CA GLU A 332 -7.70 -8.23 -3.90
C GLU A 332 -7.76 -8.19 -5.43
N SER A 333 -6.63 -8.33 -6.14
CA SER A 333 -6.64 -8.45 -7.60
C SER A 333 -7.45 -9.69 -8.03
N TYR A 334 -7.20 -10.83 -7.40
CA TYR A 334 -7.91 -12.07 -7.72
C TYR A 334 -9.40 -12.00 -7.40
N LEU A 335 -9.77 -11.35 -6.29
CA LEU A 335 -11.17 -11.10 -5.94
C LEU A 335 -11.86 -10.17 -6.94
N LYS A 336 -11.20 -9.09 -7.38
CA LYS A 336 -11.69 -8.18 -8.43
C LYS A 336 -11.92 -8.94 -9.76
N LYS A 337 -10.97 -9.80 -10.16
CA LYS A 337 -11.08 -10.65 -11.37
C LYS A 337 -12.22 -11.67 -11.27
N LEU A 338 -12.40 -12.31 -10.11
CA LEU A 338 -13.53 -13.21 -9.86
C LEU A 338 -14.88 -12.49 -9.93
N ALA A 339 -14.99 -11.32 -9.30
CA ALA A 339 -16.20 -10.51 -9.33
C ALA A 339 -16.55 -10.09 -10.77
N TRP A 340 -15.55 -9.66 -11.55
CA TRP A 340 -15.72 -9.33 -12.96
C TRP A 340 -16.24 -10.53 -13.77
N LEU A 341 -15.62 -11.71 -13.63
CA LEU A 341 -16.08 -12.93 -14.31
C LEU A 341 -17.53 -13.29 -13.97
N MET A 342 -17.94 -13.10 -12.71
CA MET A 342 -19.33 -13.34 -12.31
C MET A 342 -20.29 -12.36 -13.00
N HIS A 343 -19.96 -11.07 -13.03
CA HIS A 343 -20.79 -10.06 -13.67
C HIS A 343 -20.89 -10.25 -15.19
N ASP A 344 -19.80 -10.60 -15.85
CA ASP A 344 -19.77 -10.83 -17.30
C ASP A 344 -20.67 -12.00 -17.71
N GLN A 345 -20.61 -13.12 -16.96
CA GLN A 345 -21.52 -14.25 -17.19
C GLN A 345 -22.99 -13.90 -16.98
N HIS A 346 -23.31 -13.03 -16.01
CA HIS A 346 -24.66 -12.52 -15.82
C HIS A 346 -25.12 -11.67 -17.00
N ARG A 347 -24.23 -10.82 -17.56
CA ARG A 347 -24.52 -10.03 -18.76
C ARG A 347 -24.83 -10.91 -19.97
N TRP A 348 -24.01 -11.93 -20.23
CA TRP A 348 -24.25 -12.87 -21.34
C TRP A 348 -25.50 -13.73 -21.17
N SER A 349 -25.83 -14.13 -19.93
CA SER A 349 -27.06 -14.87 -19.65
C SER A 349 -28.31 -14.01 -19.87
N SER A 350 -28.22 -12.70 -19.64
CA SER A 350 -29.33 -11.75 -19.86
C SER A 350 -29.44 -11.25 -21.30
N SER A 351 -28.32 -11.14 -22.03
CA SER A 351 -28.31 -10.67 -23.43
C SER A 351 -28.60 -11.79 -24.45
N SER A 352 -28.43 -13.06 -24.07
CA SER A 352 -28.77 -14.21 -24.92
C SER A 352 -30.23 -14.65 -24.77
N GLY A 353 -31.08 -13.81 -24.14
CA GLY A 353 -32.51 -14.06 -23.93
C GLY A 353 -33.39 -13.86 -25.16
N SER A 354 -32.86 -13.94 -26.38
CA SER A 354 -33.66 -13.84 -27.60
C SER A 354 -32.95 -14.43 -28.83
N THR A 355 -32.74 -15.75 -28.88
CA THR A 355 -32.78 -16.58 -30.12
C THR A 355 -32.49 -18.04 -29.79
N SER A 356 -33.53 -18.87 -29.89
CA SER A 356 -33.58 -20.29 -30.31
C SER A 356 -34.75 -20.94 -29.58
N GLU A 357 -35.95 -20.88 -30.14
CA GLU A 357 -36.47 -21.94 -31.01
C GLU A 357 -36.49 -23.31 -30.33
N GLY A 358 -37.72 -23.69 -30.00
CA GLY A 358 -38.26 -25.04 -29.93
C GLY A 358 -37.30 -26.22 -29.98
N SER A 359 -37.06 -26.80 -28.82
CA SER A 359 -37.12 -28.26 -28.72
C SER A 359 -37.90 -28.62 -27.46
N SER A 360 -39.21 -28.75 -27.64
CA SER A 360 -40.09 -29.47 -26.73
C SER A 360 -39.53 -30.89 -26.54
N PHE A 361 -39.08 -31.22 -25.32
CA PHE A 361 -38.99 -32.61 -24.91
C PHE A 361 -39.90 -32.80 -23.70
N SER A 362 -40.94 -33.58 -23.96
CA SER A 362 -41.95 -34.03 -23.04
C SER A 362 -41.34 -34.71 -21.83
N SER A 363 -41.86 -34.33 -20.67
CA SER A 363 -41.81 -35.10 -19.44
C SER A 363 -42.45 -36.47 -19.66
N ASN A 364 -41.61 -37.52 -19.71
CA ASN A 364 -41.90 -38.85 -19.17
C ASN A 364 -40.67 -39.76 -19.35
N GLY A 365 -40.04 -40.11 -18.23
CA GLY A 365 -38.86 -40.98 -18.21
C GLY A 365 -38.14 -40.90 -16.88
N SER A 366 -38.57 -41.73 -15.93
CA SER A 366 -37.88 -42.03 -14.69
C SER A 366 -36.49 -42.61 -14.97
N ALA A 367 -35.47 -41.74 -14.97
CA ALA A 367 -34.06 -42.09 -14.80
C ALA A 367 -33.32 -40.89 -14.18
N SER A 368 -32.57 -41.18 -13.14
CA SER A 368 -31.78 -40.31 -12.26
C SER A 368 -30.94 -39.23 -12.97
N LEU A 369 -31.26 -37.95 -12.71
CA LEU A 369 -30.27 -36.86 -12.86
C LEU A 369 -29.10 -36.98 -11.85
N LEU A 370 -29.16 -37.96 -10.94
CA LEU A 370 -28.17 -38.26 -9.92
C LEU A 370 -27.07 -39.26 -10.36
N ASP A 371 -27.20 -39.96 -11.49
CA ASP A 371 -26.23 -41.00 -11.89
C ASP A 371 -25.14 -40.55 -12.89
N LYS A 372 -25.04 -39.26 -13.22
CA LYS A 372 -24.04 -38.76 -14.20
C LYS A 372 -22.98 -37.79 -13.66
N VAL A 373 -22.82 -37.63 -12.35
CA VAL A 373 -21.70 -36.86 -11.77
C VAL A 373 -20.78 -37.76 -10.94
N GLY A 374 -20.22 -38.79 -11.58
CA GLY A 374 -19.37 -39.79 -10.92
C GLY A 374 -17.98 -39.29 -10.51
N SER A 375 -17.49 -38.20 -11.09
CA SER A 375 -16.14 -37.68 -10.85
C SER A 375 -16.07 -36.15 -10.81
N CYS A 376 -15.13 -35.65 -10.01
CA CYS A 376 -14.83 -34.23 -9.89
C CYS A 376 -14.22 -33.72 -11.21
N PRO A 377 -14.72 -32.65 -11.83
CA PRO A 377 -14.17 -32.15 -13.09
C PRO A 377 -12.75 -31.57 -12.96
N CYS A 378 -12.29 -31.21 -11.75
CA CYS A 378 -10.96 -30.63 -11.54
C CYS A 378 -9.87 -31.68 -11.28
N CYS A 379 -10.21 -32.80 -10.64
CA CYS A 379 -9.22 -33.81 -10.24
C CYS A 379 -9.59 -35.24 -10.64
N HIS A 380 -10.71 -35.43 -11.31
CA HIS A 380 -11.28 -36.72 -11.72
C HIS A 380 -11.53 -37.73 -10.59
N GLY A 381 -11.34 -37.33 -9.32
CA GLY A 381 -11.64 -38.13 -8.15
C GLY A 381 -13.14 -38.35 -7.97
N LYS A 382 -13.52 -39.51 -7.41
CA LYS A 382 -14.93 -39.87 -7.17
C LYS A 382 -15.62 -38.86 -6.24
N LEU A 383 -16.79 -38.37 -6.62
CA LEU A 383 -17.61 -37.52 -5.75
C LEU A 383 -18.41 -38.43 -4.80
N SER A 384 -18.26 -38.26 -3.49
CA SER A 384 -19.08 -39.01 -2.54
C SER A 384 -20.48 -38.39 -2.46
N ALA A 385 -21.52 -39.20 -2.65
CA ALA A 385 -22.92 -38.79 -2.50
C ALA A 385 -23.32 -38.47 -1.04
N ARG A 386 -22.38 -38.47 -0.09
CA ARG A 386 -22.62 -38.39 1.37
C ARG A 386 -23.02 -37.01 1.90
N ARG A 387 -23.36 -36.03 1.05
CA ARG A 387 -24.00 -34.77 1.49
C ARG A 387 -25.53 -34.78 1.43
N LEU A 388 -26.15 -35.92 1.10
CA LEU A 388 -27.62 -36.04 1.02
C LEU A 388 -28.25 -36.64 2.30
N GLY A 389 -27.81 -36.22 3.49
CA GLY A 389 -28.32 -36.77 4.75
C GLY A 389 -28.04 -35.87 5.95
N GLY A 390 -28.81 -34.78 6.07
CA GLY A 390 -28.80 -33.91 7.26
C GLY A 390 -29.06 -32.45 6.92
N PHE A 391 -30.32 -32.03 7.00
CA PHE A 391 -30.84 -30.66 6.81
C PHE A 391 -30.57 -30.02 5.42
N MET A 392 -31.60 -29.39 4.86
CA MET A 392 -31.61 -28.74 3.54
C MET A 392 -30.65 -27.52 3.47
N GLU A 393 -29.33 -27.75 3.39
CA GLU A 393 -28.40 -26.79 2.82
C GLU A 393 -28.20 -27.12 1.34
N LYS A 394 -28.78 -26.28 0.46
CA LYS A 394 -28.59 -26.35 -0.98
C LYS A 394 -27.09 -26.34 -1.28
N SER A 395 -26.50 -27.48 -1.63
CA SER A 395 -25.12 -27.52 -2.11
C SER A 395 -25.06 -26.67 -3.38
N SER A 396 -24.42 -25.50 -3.31
CA SER A 396 -24.22 -24.66 -4.49
C SER A 396 -23.00 -25.17 -5.25
N GLY A 397 -23.17 -25.55 -6.52
CA GLY A 397 -22.03 -25.75 -7.42
C GLY A 397 -21.19 -24.48 -7.57
N CYS A 398 -20.02 -24.60 -8.22
CA CYS A 398 -19.12 -23.48 -8.49
C CYS A 398 -19.89 -22.27 -9.03
N ARG A 399 -19.68 -21.07 -8.47
CA ARG A 399 -20.49 -19.90 -8.85
C ARG A 399 -20.28 -19.45 -10.30
N LEU A 400 -19.14 -19.79 -10.91
CA LEU A 400 -18.82 -19.45 -12.30
C LEU A 400 -19.26 -20.54 -13.29
N CYS A 401 -18.82 -21.78 -13.13
CA CYS A 401 -19.12 -22.85 -14.10
C CYS A 401 -20.32 -23.71 -13.74
N ARG A 402 -20.94 -23.49 -12.56
CA ARG A 402 -22.09 -24.24 -12.01
C ARG A 402 -21.84 -25.75 -11.75
N LYS A 403 -20.64 -26.27 -12.05
CA LYS A 403 -20.27 -27.68 -11.81
C LYS A 403 -20.06 -27.95 -10.32
N PHE A 404 -20.43 -29.16 -9.89
CA PHE A 404 -20.13 -29.68 -8.56
C PHE A 404 -18.70 -30.24 -8.52
N VAL A 405 -17.95 -29.91 -7.48
CA VAL A 405 -16.57 -30.35 -7.28
C VAL A 405 -16.38 -30.92 -5.88
N CYS A 406 -15.35 -31.74 -5.70
CA CYS A 406 -15.03 -32.27 -4.37
C CYS A 406 -14.53 -31.14 -3.46
N HIS A 407 -14.62 -31.33 -2.14
CA HIS A 407 -14.18 -30.32 -1.16
C HIS A 407 -12.74 -29.83 -1.38
N LYS A 408 -11.82 -30.71 -1.82
CA LYS A 408 -10.41 -30.35 -2.11
C LYS A 408 -10.26 -29.41 -3.31
N CYS A 409 -11.23 -29.42 -4.22
CA CYS A 409 -11.27 -28.56 -5.40
C CYS A 409 -12.22 -27.36 -5.21
N THR A 410 -12.85 -27.23 -4.04
CA THR A 410 -13.68 -26.07 -3.68
C THR A 410 -12.79 -24.99 -3.07
N VAL A 411 -12.84 -23.80 -3.64
CA VAL A 411 -12.21 -22.58 -3.14
C VAL A 411 -13.29 -21.65 -2.63
N LYS A 412 -13.23 -21.30 -1.35
CA LYS A 412 -14.15 -20.37 -0.70
C LYS A 412 -13.54 -18.97 -0.66
N LYS A 413 -14.28 -17.96 -1.11
CA LYS A 413 -13.83 -16.55 -1.10
C LYS A 413 -14.94 -15.64 -0.62
N MET A 414 -14.55 -14.62 0.13
CA MET A 414 -15.45 -13.57 0.63
C MET A 414 -15.47 -12.43 -0.38
N LEU A 415 -16.57 -12.29 -1.13
CA LEU A 415 -16.73 -11.21 -2.11
C LEU A 415 -17.71 -10.15 -1.59
N PRO A 416 -17.51 -8.86 -1.94
CA PRO A 416 -18.50 -7.83 -1.68
C PRO A 416 -19.87 -8.22 -2.24
N VAL A 417 -20.94 -7.98 -1.48
CA VAL A 417 -22.31 -8.12 -2.00
C VAL A 417 -22.62 -6.93 -2.92
N GLU A 418 -23.19 -7.18 -4.10
CA GLU A 418 -23.62 -6.14 -5.03
C GLU A 418 -24.51 -5.11 -4.32
N GLY A 419 -24.20 -3.82 -4.48
CA GLY A 419 -24.94 -2.72 -3.85
C GLY A 419 -24.66 -2.50 -2.36
N ALA A 420 -23.74 -3.26 -1.74
CA ALA A 420 -23.34 -3.00 -0.37
C ALA A 420 -22.55 -1.69 -0.26
N ARG A 421 -23.18 -0.65 0.29
CA ARG A 421 -22.56 0.65 0.61
C ARG A 421 -22.38 0.82 2.11
N GLY A 422 -21.38 1.62 2.49
CA GLY A 422 -21.20 2.12 3.87
C GLY A 422 -20.28 1.30 4.78
N ARG A 423 -20.29 1.67 6.07
CA ARG A 423 -19.36 1.27 7.15
C ARG A 423 -19.19 -0.24 7.36
N HIS A 424 -20.16 -1.04 6.93
CA HIS A 424 -20.16 -2.50 7.07
C HIS A 424 -20.39 -3.12 5.70
N MET A 425 -19.36 -3.07 4.84
CA MET A 425 -19.44 -3.72 3.54
C MET A 425 -19.63 -5.22 3.74
N LYS A 426 -20.87 -5.69 3.54
CA LYS A 426 -21.22 -7.10 3.71
C LYS A 426 -20.48 -7.90 2.65
N LYS A 427 -19.54 -8.74 3.08
CA LYS A 427 -18.94 -9.78 2.24
C LYS A 427 -19.79 -11.05 2.35
N LYS A 428 -20.04 -11.73 1.24
CA LYS A 428 -20.72 -13.02 1.20
C LYS A 428 -19.73 -14.09 0.77
N GLU A 429 -19.72 -15.22 1.49
CA GLU A 429 -18.95 -16.39 1.08
C GLU A 429 -19.50 -16.93 -0.24
N ARG A 430 -18.61 -17.12 -1.21
CA ARG A 430 -18.88 -17.72 -2.51
C ARG A 430 -17.94 -18.90 -2.73
N GLU A 431 -18.48 -19.96 -3.30
CA GLU A 431 -17.73 -21.17 -3.64
C GLU A 431 -17.39 -21.19 -5.14
N PHE A 432 -16.12 -21.44 -5.45
CA PHE A 432 -15.60 -21.59 -6.81
C PHE A 432 -14.88 -22.93 -6.92
N CYS A 433 -14.86 -23.52 -8.11
CA CYS A 433 -13.93 -24.63 -8.36
C CYS A 433 -12.51 -24.10 -8.58
N LEU A 434 -11.51 -24.94 -8.29
CA LEU A 434 -10.10 -24.61 -8.44
C LEU A 434 -9.78 -24.10 -9.86
N ASP A 435 -10.30 -24.73 -10.90
CA ASP A 435 -10.03 -24.30 -12.29
C ASP A 435 -10.55 -22.90 -12.59
N CYS A 436 -11.74 -22.55 -12.11
CA CYS A 436 -12.30 -21.21 -12.28
C CYS A 436 -11.52 -20.18 -11.47
N TYR A 437 -11.06 -20.54 -10.27
CA TYR A 437 -10.20 -19.70 -9.46
C TYR A 437 -8.84 -19.44 -10.15
N LEU A 438 -8.20 -20.48 -10.66
CA LEU A 438 -6.94 -20.36 -11.41
C LEU A 438 -7.12 -19.63 -12.73
N LYS A 439 -8.26 -19.79 -13.41
CA LYS A 439 -8.62 -18.98 -14.59
C LYS A 439 -8.66 -17.51 -14.21
N ALA A 440 -9.31 -17.13 -13.11
CA ALA A 440 -9.35 -15.75 -12.63
C ALA A 440 -7.94 -15.23 -12.30
N LYS A 441 -7.10 -16.01 -11.61
CA LYS A 441 -5.70 -15.61 -11.32
C LYS A 441 -4.88 -15.33 -12.58
N ARG A 442 -5.04 -16.14 -13.63
CA ARG A 442 -4.28 -16.02 -14.89
C ARG A 442 -4.79 -14.96 -15.85
N MET A 443 -5.94 -14.34 -15.58
CA MET A 443 -6.43 -13.27 -16.43
C MET A 443 -5.49 -12.06 -16.36
N PRO A 444 -5.25 -11.35 -17.47
CA PRO A 444 -4.54 -10.06 -17.41
C PRO A 444 -5.30 -9.08 -16.50
N ALA A 445 -4.62 -8.52 -15.51
CA ALA A 445 -5.16 -7.49 -14.64
C ALA A 445 -5.50 -6.23 -15.44
N TRP A 446 -4.70 -5.89 -16.45
CA TRP A 446 -4.94 -4.76 -17.35
C TRP A 446 -6.31 -4.84 -18.01
N HIS A 447 -6.64 -6.00 -18.59
CA HIS A 447 -7.92 -6.22 -19.26
C HIS A 447 -9.09 -5.99 -18.29
N VAL A 448 -9.03 -6.57 -17.09
CA VAL A 448 -10.10 -6.41 -16.11
C VAL A 448 -10.21 -4.97 -15.64
N ALA A 449 -9.07 -4.30 -15.39
CA ALA A 449 -9.04 -2.91 -14.98
C ALA A 449 -9.73 -2.02 -16.02
N VAL A 450 -9.30 -2.06 -17.28
CA VAL A 450 -9.92 -1.31 -18.39
C VAL A 450 -11.41 -1.60 -18.53
N ALA A 451 -11.81 -2.87 -18.45
CA ALA A 451 -13.22 -3.26 -18.55
C ALA A 451 -14.08 -2.78 -17.37
N THR A 452 -13.46 -2.40 -16.24
CA THR A 452 -14.15 -1.86 -15.06
C THR A 452 -14.12 -0.34 -14.97
N LEU A 453 -13.36 0.36 -15.84
CA LEU A 453 -13.37 1.84 -15.91
C LEU A 453 -14.68 2.38 -16.47
N THR A 454 -15.29 1.71 -17.44
CA THR A 454 -16.52 2.17 -18.10
C THR A 454 -17.78 2.09 -17.24
N LYS A 455 -17.64 1.83 -15.93
CA LYS A 455 -18.73 1.64 -14.97
C LYS A 455 -18.63 2.58 -13.75
N SER A 456 -17.63 3.45 -13.68
CA SER A 456 -17.48 4.45 -12.60
C SER A 456 -18.39 5.64 -12.82
#